data_AF-A0A9D8JZN7-F1
#
_entry.id   AF-A0A9D8JZN7-F1
#
_cell.length_a   1.000
_cell.length_b   1.000
_cell.length_c   1.000
_cell.angle_alpha   90.00
_cell.angle_beta   90.00
_cell.angle_gamma   90.00
#
_symmetry.space_group_name_H-M   'P 1'
#
loop_
_entity.id
_entity.type
_entity.pdbx_description
1 polymer ?
#
loop_
_entity_poly.entity_id
_entity_poly.type
_entity_poly.pdbx_seq_one_letter_code
_entity_poly.pdbx_strand_id
1 'polypeptide(L)' 'MIEPALSQLIRRIRFVAFDFDGVFTDNLVYVFEDGREAVRCSRADGIGLSKLRELGIHTVIISTETNPVVSARAR' A
#
# COMPACT_ATOMS: atom_id res chain seq x y z
N MET A 1 -0.56 -23.31 6.83
CA MET A 1 -1.88 -22.93 7.39
C MET A 1 -1.68 -21.78 8.36
N ILE A 2 -2.56 -20.78 8.39
CA ILE A 2 -2.51 -19.70 9.37
C ILE A 2 -2.95 -20.25 10.73
N GLU A 3 -2.24 -19.91 11.80
CA GLU A 3 -2.59 -20.30 13.16
C GLU A 3 -4.04 -19.89 13.51
N PRO A 4 -4.83 -20.75 14.20
CA PRO A 4 -6.25 -20.46 14.47
C PRO A 4 -6.48 -19.13 15.20
N ALA A 5 -5.62 -18.78 16.16
CA ALA A 5 -5.70 -17.53 16.89
C ALA A 5 -5.51 -16.31 15.97
N LEU A 6 -4.51 -16.37 15.09
CA LEU A 6 -4.25 -15.31 14.11
C LEU A 6 -5.39 -15.19 13.09
N SER A 7 -5.96 -16.32 12.64
CA SER A 7 -7.12 -16.33 11.74
C SER A 7 -8.33 -15.62 12.36
N GLN A 8 -8.61 -15.87 13.64
CA GLN A 8 -9.68 -15.17 14.35
C GLN A 8 -9.42 -13.67 14.49
N LEU A 9 -8.17 -13.26 14.73
CA LEU A 9 -7.79 -11.85 14.82
C LEU A 9 -7.98 -11.14 13.48
N ILE A 10 -7.47 -11.71 12.38
CA ILE A 10 -7.57 -11.13 11.03
C ILE A 10 -9.03 -10.92 10.62
N ARG A 11 -9.93 -11.86 10.93
CA ARG A 11 -11.37 -11.75 10.62
C ARG A 11 -12.08 -10.55 11.27
N ARG A 12 -11.48 -9.96 12.31
CA ARG A 12 -12.03 -8.78 13.00
C ARG A 12 -11.60 -7.46 12.37
N ILE A 13 -10.62 -7.47 11.47
CA ILE A 13 -10.14 -6.26 10.81
C ILE A 13 -11.25 -5.68 9.93
N ARG A 14 -11.44 -4.37 10.03
CA ARG A 14 -12.38 -3.57 9.22
C ARG A 14 -11.71 -2.40 8.53
N PHE A 15 -10.46 -2.11 8.90
CA PHE A 15 -9.68 -1.00 8.39
C PHE A 15 -8.21 -1.37 8.38
N VAL A 16 -7.47 -0.98 7.34
CA VAL A 16 -6.02 -1.12 7.26
C VAL A 16 -5.40 0.20 6.82
N ALA A 17 -4.49 0.73 7.65
CA ALA A 17 -3.61 1.83 7.27
C ALA A 17 -2.28 1.26 6.77
N PHE A 18 -1.78 1.80 5.68
CA PHE A 18 -0.50 1.44 5.10
C PHE A 18 0.41 2.66 5.07
N ASP A 19 1.70 2.43 5.31
CA ASP A 19 2.75 3.34 4.84
C ASP A 19 2.87 3.24 3.31
N PHE A 20 3.66 4.11 2.68
CA PHE A 20 3.94 4.07 1.25
C PHE A 20 5.30 3.45 0.93
N ASP A 21 6.39 4.11 1.31
CA ASP A 21 7.74 3.71 0.94
C ASP A 21 8.21 2.50 1.73
N GLY A 22 8.68 1.47 1.04
CA GLY A 22 8.98 0.17 1.63
C GLY A 22 7.76 -0.74 1.88
N VAL A 23 6.54 -0.25 1.63
CA VAL A 23 5.31 -1.06 1.66
C VAL A 23 4.77 -1.30 0.26
N PHE A 24 4.48 -0.23 -0.49
CA PHE A 24 4.05 -0.31 -1.90
C PHE A 24 5.20 -0.15 -2.89
N THR A 25 6.40 0.12 -2.38
CA THR A 25 7.64 0.22 -3.12
C THR A 25 8.68 -0.70 -2.49
N ASP A 26 9.76 -0.96 -3.21
CA ASP A 26 10.93 -1.67 -2.70
C ASP A 26 11.87 -0.76 -1.88
N ASN A 27 11.36 0.38 -1.40
CA ASN A 27 12.09 1.41 -0.67
C ASN A 27 13.24 2.05 -1.47
N LEU A 28 13.19 1.97 -2.80
CA LEU A 28 14.15 2.58 -3.72
C LEU A 28 13.47 3.67 -4.55
N VAL A 29 14.25 4.69 -4.88
CA VAL A 29 13.81 5.82 -5.72
C VAL A 29 14.74 5.92 -6.93
N TYR A 30 14.16 6.11 -8.11
CA TYR A 30 14.89 6.54 -9.31
C TYR A 30 14.96 8.06 -9.31
N VAL A 31 16.16 8.61 -9.27
CA VAL A 31 16.41 10.06 -9.35
C VAL A 31 16.93 10.39 -10.74
N PHE A 32 16.29 11.34 -11.41
CA PHE A 32 16.68 11.80 -12.74
C PHE A 32 17.55 13.06 -12.66
N GLU A 33 18.32 13.36 -13.70
CA GLU A 33 19.24 14.51 -13.74
C GLU A 33 18.53 15.87 -13.58
N ASP A 34 17.24 15.94 -13.90
CA ASP A 34 16.39 17.12 -13.72
C ASP A 34 15.78 17.24 -12.32
N GLY A 35 16.16 16.36 -11.39
CA GLY A 35 15.68 16.33 -10.01
C GLY A 35 14.31 15.70 -9.82
N ARG A 36 13.68 15.16 -10.87
CA ARG A 36 12.47 14.36 -10.70
C ARG A 36 12.79 13.01 -10.08
N GLU A 37 11.76 12.45 -9.44
CA GLU A 37 11.83 11.14 -8.82
C GLU A 37 10.70 10.24 -9.34
N ALA A 38 11.01 8.95 -9.47
CA ALA A 38 10.02 7.91 -9.70
C ALA A 38 10.24 6.73 -8.75
N VAL A 39 9.16 6.03 -8.43
CA VAL A 39 9.19 4.79 -7.64
C VAL A 39 8.60 3.64 -8.45
N ARG A 40 8.95 2.41 -8.06
CA ARG A 40 8.39 1.19 -8.64
C ARG A 40 7.35 0.61 -7.69
N CYS A 41 6.14 0.36 -8.19
CA CYS A 41 5.06 -0.27 -7.44
C CYS A 41 4.58 -1.57 -8.09
N SER A 42 3.96 -2.45 -7.30
CA SER A 42 3.41 -3.73 -7.80
C SER A 42 1.94 -3.62 -8.20
N ARG A 43 1.56 -4.16 -9.37
CA ARG A 43 0.13 -4.27 -9.74
C ARG A 43 -0.63 -5.23 -8.84
N ALA A 44 0.03 -6.23 -8.25
CA ALA A 44 -0.59 -7.20 -7.35
C ALA A 44 -1.21 -6.51 -6.12
N ASP A 45 -0.57 -5.47 -5.58
CA ASP A 45 -1.09 -4.74 -4.42
C ASP A 45 -2.42 -4.04 -4.76
N GLY A 46 -2.56 -3.52 -5.98
CA GLY A 46 -3.81 -2.90 -6.43
C GLY A 46 -4.97 -3.91 -6.47
N ILE A 47 -4.69 -5.14 -6.88
CA ILE A 47 -5.66 -6.25 -6.84
C ILE A 47 -5.98 -6.61 -5.38
N GLY A 48 -4.97 -6.66 -4.51
CA GLY A 48 -5.15 -6.89 -3.07
C GLY A 48 -6.04 -5.85 -2.41
N LEU A 49 -5.81 -4.56 -2.68
CA LEU A 49 -6.63 -3.46 -2.20
C LEU A 49 -8.06 -3.51 -2.74
N SER A 50 -8.26 -3.94 -4.00
CA SER A 50 -9.61 -4.18 -4.55
C SER A 50 -10.34 -5.26 -3.77
N LYS A 51 -9.69 -6.39 -3.51
CA LYS A 51 -10.27 -7.49 -2.73
C LYS A 51 -10.61 -7.06 -1.30
N LEU A 52 -9.75 -6.25 -0.66
CA LEU A 52 -10.07 -5.69 0.66
C LEU A 52 -11.33 -4.82 0.62
N ARG A 53 -11.47 -3.95 -0.39
CA ARG A 53 -12.69 -3.16 -0.58
C ARG A 53 -13.92 -4.02 -0.83
N GLU A 54 -13.82 -5.06 -1.66
CA GLU A 54 -14.91 -6.02 -1.91
C GLU A 54 -15.35 -6.76 -0.64
N LEU A 55 -14.42 -6.99 0.29
CA LEU A 55 -14.69 -7.56 1.62
C LEU A 55 -15.23 -6.53 2.63
N GLY A 56 -15.43 -5.27 2.22
CA GLY A 56 -15.88 -4.19 3.11
C GLY A 56 -14.80 -3.72 4.09
N ILE A 57 -13.53 -4.00 3.81
CA ILE A 57 -12.38 -3.52 4.60
C ILE A 57 -11.92 -2.20 4.00
N HIS A 58 -12.01 -1.14 4.78
CA HIS A 58 -11.54 0.18 4.39
C HIS A 58 -10.02 0.25 4.41
N THR A 59 -9.42 1.05 3.53
CA THR A 59 -7.97 1.21 3.44
C THR A 59 -7.58 2.67 3.33
N VAL A 60 -6.42 3.02 3.87
CA VAL A 60 -5.80 4.35 3.71
C VAL A 60 -4.30 4.19 3.55
N ILE A 61 -3.70 5.07 2.75
CA ILE A 61 -2.23 5.23 2.68
C ILE A 61 -1.88 6.51 3.42
N ILE A 62 -0.97 6.42 4.38
CA ILE A 62 -0.45 7.53 5.17
C ILE A 62 1.04 7.58 4.93
N SER A 63 1.55 8.70 4.41
CA SER A 63 2.98 8.90 4.19
C SER A 63 3.36 10.34 4.52
N THR A 64 4.61 10.53 4.94
CA THR A 64 5.25 11.86 5.03
C THR A 64 5.78 12.34 3.69
N GLU A 65 5.85 11.47 2.69
CA GLU A 65 6.29 11.81 1.35
C GLU A 65 5.29 12.77 0.69
N THR A 66 5.82 13.84 0.12
CA THR A 66 5.05 14.90 -0.54
C THR A 66 5.03 14.75 -2.05
N ASN A 67 5.85 13.86 -2.60
CA ASN A 67 5.90 13.55 -4.02
C ASN A 67 4.51 13.12 -4.53
N PRO A 68 3.98 13.75 -5.60
CA PRO A 68 2.67 13.42 -6.17
C PRO A 68 2.49 11.94 -6.57
N VAL A 69 3.57 11.19 -6.75
CA VAL A 69 3.52 9.76 -7.11
C VAL A 69 2.73 8.92 -6.09
N VAL A 70 2.80 9.27 -4.80
CA VAL A 70 2.04 8.62 -3.73
C VAL A 70 0.54 8.72 -4.02
N SER A 71 0.07 9.94 -4.25
CA SER A 71 -1.33 10.23 -4.55
C SER A 71 -1.78 9.65 -5.90
N ALA A 72 -0.90 9.59 -6.89
CA ALA A 72 -1.20 8.97 -8.19
C ALA A 72 -1.37 7.45 -8.06
N ARG A 73 -0.54 6.80 -7.22
CA ARG A 73 -0.60 5.36 -6.95
C ARG A 73 -1.76 4.96 -6.05
N ALA A 74 -2.13 5.81 -5.10
CA ALA A 74 -3.19 5.55 -4.10
C ALA A 74 -4.62 5.61 -4.66
N ARG A 75 -4.80 5.91 -5.95
CA ARG A 75 -6.10 5.98 -6.63
C ARG A 75 -6.65 4.61 -7.02
#